data_AF-A0A961VBJ1-F1
#
_entry.id   AF-A0A961VBJ1-F1
#
_cell.length_a   1.000
_cell.length_b   1.000
_cell.length_c   1.000
_cell.angle_alpha   90.00
_cell.angle_beta   90.00
_cell.angle_gamma   90.00
#
_symmetry.space_group_name_H-M   'P 1'
#
loop_
_entity.id
_entity.type
_entity.pdbx_description
1 polymer ?
#
loop_
_entity_poly.entity_id
_entity_poly.type
_entity_poly.pdbx_seq_one_letter_code
_entity_poly.pdbx_strand_id
1 'polypeptide(L)' 'MSSNETKLREDICFWAQSLFARGLTGGASGNISARTEDGGLLVTPTGSSFGRLDPARLSR' A
#
# COMPACT_ATOMS: atom_id res chain seq x y z
N MET A 1 -5.08 1.79 15.77
CA MET A 1 -5.21 2.45 14.46
C MET A 1 -6.48 3.26 14.47
N SER A 2 -6.45 4.50 13.96
CA SER A 2 -7.70 5.23 13.73
C SER A 2 -8.48 4.56 12.59
N SER A 3 -9.79 4.79 12.52
CA SER A 3 -10.60 4.33 11.38
C SER A 3 -10.06 4.86 10.04
N ASN A 4 -9.51 6.07 10.03
CA ASN A 4 -8.94 6.70 8.84
C ASN A 4 -7.63 6.04 8.41
N GLU A 5 -6.76 5.65 9.34
CA GLU A 5 -5.54 4.90 8.99
C GLU A 5 -5.89 3.52 8.42
N THR A 6 -6.89 2.84 8.99
CA THR A 6 -7.34 1.52 8.50
C THR A 6 -7.84 1.63 7.06
N LYS A 7 -8.70 2.61 6.79
CA LYS A 7 -9.18 2.89 5.43
C LYS A 7 -8.05 3.23 4.46
N LEU A 8 -7.07 4.05 4.90
CA LEU A 8 -5.93 4.42 4.06
C LEU A 8 -5.06 3.19 3.70
N ARG A 9 -4.89 2.25 4.64
CA ARG A 9 -4.19 0.98 4.39
C ARG A 9 -4.92 0.12 3.34
N GLU A 10 -6.24 0.05 3.42
CA GLU A 10 -7.08 -0.64 2.43
C GLU A 10 -6.99 0.03 1.05
N ASP A 11 -7.07 1.36 0.99
CA ASP A 11 -6.97 2.14 -0.25
C ASP A 11 -5.61 1.91 -0.93
N ILE A 12 -4.51 1.89 -0.17
CA ILE A 12 -3.16 1.57 -0.69
C ILE A 12 -3.15 0.19 -1.35
N CYS A 13 -3.69 -0.84 -0.68
CA CYS A 13 -3.74 -2.20 -1.22
C CYS A 13 -4.64 -2.29 -2.47
N PHE A 14 -5.78 -1.60 -2.47
CA PHE A 14 -6.69 -1.53 -3.61
C PHE A 14 -5.98 -0.92 -4.84
N TRP A 15 -5.34 0.24 -4.68
CA TRP A 15 -4.63 0.90 -5.79
C TRP A 15 -3.41 0.11 -6.25
N ALA A 16 -2.66 -0.51 -5.34
CA ALA A 16 -1.57 -1.41 -5.70
C ALA A 16 -2.05 -2.56 -6.60
N GLN A 17 -3.12 -3.26 -6.20
CA GLN A 17 -3.68 -4.35 -6.99
C GLN A 17 -4.21 -3.88 -8.34
N SER A 18 -4.80 -2.68 -8.39
CA SER A 18 -5.22 -1.98 -9.60
C SER A 18 -4.04 -1.75 -10.58
N LEU A 19 -2.89 -1.29 -10.08
CA LEU A 19 -1.67 -1.09 -10.87
C LEU A 19 -1.09 -2.43 -11.37
N PHE A 20 -1.05 -3.44 -10.49
CA PHE A 20 -0.58 -4.79 -10.82
C PHE A 20 -1.43 -5.43 -11.93
N ALA A 21 -2.77 -5.37 -11.82
CA ALA A 21 -3.69 -5.93 -12.80
C ALA A 21 -3.58 -5.28 -14.19
N ARG A 22 -3.09 -4.03 -14.27
CA ARG A 22 -2.83 -3.32 -15.52
C ARG A 22 -1.43 -3.56 -16.09
N GLY A 23 -0.60 -4.37 -15.42
CA GLY A 23 0.77 -4.65 -15.86
C GLY A 23 1.73 -3.47 -15.71
N LEU A 24 1.40 -2.48 -14.87
CA LEU A 24 2.23 -1.29 -14.66
C LEU A 24 3.43 -1.53 -13.72
N THR A 25 3.47 -2.71 -13.09
CA THR A 25 4.56 -3.15 -12.21
C THR A 25 4.91 -4.60 -12.54
N GLY A 26 6.20 -4.91 -12.63
CA GLY A 26 6.70 -6.27 -12.86
C GLY A 26 7.23 -6.90 -11.58
N GLY A 27 6.76 -8.10 -11.24
CA GLY A 27 7.23 -8.84 -10.06
C GLY A 27 7.00 -8.07 -8.75
N ALA A 28 8.09 -7.56 -8.17
CA ALA A 28 8.13 -6.85 -6.89
C ALA A 28 8.58 -5.37 -7.03
N SER A 29 8.47 -4.80 -8.24
CA SER A 29 8.83 -3.41 -8.49
C SER A 29 7.80 -2.42 -7.94
N GLY A 30 8.28 -1.32 -7.35
CA GLY A 30 7.45 -0.18 -6.94
C GLY A 30 7.11 -0.17 -5.45
N ASN A 31 6.80 1.02 -4.93
CA ASN A 31 6.29 1.23 -3.58
C ASN A 31 5.18 2.29 -3.62
N ILE A 32 4.23 2.19 -2.69
CA ILE A 32 3.23 3.24 -2.45
C ILE A 32 3.45 3.76 -1.04
N SER A 33 3.34 5.08 -0.88
CA SER A 33 3.31 5.70 0.43
C SER A 33 2.19 6.73 0.53
N ALA A 34 1.65 6.91 1.73
CA ALA A 34 0.61 7.91 1.98
C ALA A 34 0.82 8.55 3.35
N ARG A 35 0.59 9.87 3.43
CA ARG A 35 0.66 10.61 4.69
C ARG A 35 -0.61 10.35 5.50
N THR A 36 -0.46 10.02 6.78
CA THR A 36 -1.58 9.91 7.71
C THR A 36 -2.02 11.29 8.20
N GLU A 37 -3.24 11.40 8.72
CA GLU A 37 -3.80 12.69 9.19
C GLU A 37 -2.99 13.34 10.30
N ASP A 38 -2.34 12.53 11.14
CA ASP A 38 -1.44 12.99 12.21
C ASP A 38 0.00 13.23 11.72
N GLY A 39 0.24 13.20 10.41
CA GLY A 39 1.53 13.55 9.80
C GLY A 39 2.51 12.38 9.62
N GLY A 40 2.18 11.18 10.10
CA GLY A 40 2.94 9.95 9.87
C GLY A 40 2.92 9.47 8.41
N LEU A 41 3.60 8.36 8.13
CA LEU A 41 3.76 7.84 6.76
C LEU A 41 3.48 6.33 6.70
N LEU A 42 2.46 5.93 5.95
CA LEU A 42 2.29 4.53 5.58
C LEU A 42 3.11 4.19 4.35
N VAL A 43 3.77 3.03 4.33
CA VAL A 43 4.59 2.58 3.21
C VAL A 43 4.43 1.08 2.96
N THR A 44 4.35 0.68 1.69
CA THR A 44 4.38 -0.73 1.29
C THR A 44 5.76 -1.37 1.53
N PRO A 45 5.84 -2.63 2.00
CA PRO A 45 7.14 -3.29 2.18
C PRO A 45 7.91 -3.44 0.87
N THR A 46 9.21 -3.17 0.89
CA THR A 46 10.11 -3.38 -0.25
C THR A 46 10.14 -4.85 -0.65
N GLY A 47 10.17 -5.13 -1.96
CA GLY A 47 10.24 -6.48 -2.48
C GLY A 47 8.92 -7.26 -2.42
N SER A 48 7.81 -6.59 -2.05
CA SER A 48 6.48 -7.20 -2.09
C SER A 48 5.77 -6.91 -3.41
N SER A 49 5.10 -7.92 -3.96
CA SER A 49 4.28 -7.74 -5.16
C SER A 49 3.00 -6.97 -4.83
N PHE A 50 2.71 -5.95 -5.62
CA PHE A 50 1.48 -5.17 -5.51
C PHE A 50 0.19 -6.01 -5.63
N GLY A 51 0.24 -7.16 -6.30
CA GLY A 51 -0.91 -8.06 -6.43
C GLY A 51 -1.26 -8.86 -5.16
N ARG A 52 -0.45 -8.78 -4.09
CA ARG A 52 -0.60 -9.60 -2.87
C ARG A 52 -0.30 -8.83 -1.58
N LEU A 53 -0.50 -7.52 -1.57
CA LEU A 53 -0.33 -6.72 -0.36
C LEU A 53 -1.40 -7.04 0.69
N ASP A 54 -1.02 -6.92 1.96
CA ASP A 54 -1.90 -7.05 3.11
C ASP A 54 -1.91 -5.71 3.87
N PRO A 55 -3.07 -5.06 4.07
CA PRO A 55 -3.19 -3.81 4.82
C PRO A 55 -2.53 -3.85 6.20
N ALA A 56 -2.57 -5.01 6.88
CA ALA A 56 -1.99 -5.20 8.20
C ALA A 56 -0.45 -5.26 8.19
N ARG A 57 0.16 -5.45 7.01
CA ARG A 57 1.63 -5.56 6.84
C ARG A 57 2.28 -4.29 6.30
N LEU A 58 1.51 -3.22 6.08
CA LEU A 58 2.08 -1.91 5.72
C LEU A 58 2.83 -1.31 6.92
N SER A 59 4.03 -0.80 6.66
CA SER A 59 4.83 -0.10 7.67
C SER A 59 4.26 1.29 7.93
N ARG A 60 4.45 1.80 9.14
CA ARG A 60 4.13 3.16 9.56
C ARG A 60 5.38 3.86 10.09
#